data_AF-A0A1W1D1N0-F1
#
_entry.id   AF-A0A1W1D1N0-F1
#
_cell.length_a   1.000
_cell.length_b   1.000
_cell.length_c   1.000
_cell.angle_alpha   90.00
_cell.angle_beta   90.00
_cell.angle_gamma   90.00
#
_symmetry.space_group_name_H-M   'P 1'
#
loop_
_entity.id
_entity.type
_entity.pdbx_description
1 polymer ?
#
loop_
_entity_poly.entity_id
_entity_poly.type
_entity_poly.pdbx_seq_one_letter_code
_entity_poly.pdbx_strand_id
1 'polypeptide(L)'
;MIAIHFIVHGDYFTAIVLAWIGGALDIADGKVARKYNLSTEFGIQVDSYADFISFVVMPSFLLYYAMTEHGTGFEQIVIGLVFIAYIVSGLRRLIEFNMKSEEGEVAKFFEGVPTPLGAILLWVLYLIFSYDIIANPWIISVFVAVIAWSLNSKLKIPHP
;
A
#
# COMPACT_ATOMS: atom_id res chain seq x y z
N MET A 1 -10.56 -4.86 4.76
CA MET A 1 -10.52 -5.38 6.16
C MET A 1 -10.68 -6.89 6.27
N ILE A 2 -11.63 -7.52 5.56
CA ILE A 2 -11.78 -8.99 5.59
C ILE A 2 -10.48 -9.72 5.18
N ALA A 3 -9.77 -9.22 4.16
CA ALA A 3 -8.45 -9.75 3.79
C ALA A 3 -7.44 -9.73 4.94
N ILE A 4 -7.41 -8.65 5.74
CA ILE A 4 -6.50 -8.54 6.91
C ILE A 4 -6.87 -9.56 7.98
N HIS A 5 -8.17 -9.82 8.19
CA HIS A 5 -8.60 -10.88 9.11
C HIS A 5 -8.02 -12.25 8.71
N PHE A 6 -8.06 -12.60 7.42
CA PHE A 6 -7.47 -13.86 6.94
C PHE A 6 -5.94 -13.91 7.08
N ILE A 7 -5.24 -12.78 6.87
CA ILE A 7 -3.79 -12.66 7.13
C ILE A 7 -3.46 -13.03 8.58
N VAL A 8 -4.19 -12.46 9.54
CA VAL A 8 -3.95 -12.70 10.99
C VAL A 8 -4.17 -14.16 11.37
N HIS A 9 -5.01 -14.88 10.62
CA HIS A 9 -5.29 -16.30 10.83
C HIS A 9 -4.39 -17.23 9.99
N GLY A 10 -3.40 -16.68 9.28
CA GLY A 10 -2.45 -17.45 8.46
C GLY A 10 -2.97 -17.90 7.09
N ASP A 11 -4.22 -17.54 6.73
CA ASP A 11 -4.75 -17.83 5.39
C ASP A 11 -4.39 -16.69 4.42
N TYR A 12 -3.13 -16.73 3.99
CA TYR A 12 -2.63 -15.74 3.04
C TYR A 12 -3.33 -15.89 1.68
N PHE A 13 -3.60 -17.09 1.19
CA PHE A 13 -4.21 -17.28 -0.14
C PHE A 13 -5.56 -16.58 -0.28
N THR A 14 -6.48 -16.81 0.67
CA THR A 14 -7.80 -16.15 0.66
C THR A 14 -7.67 -14.64 0.82
N ALA A 15 -6.75 -14.18 1.69
CA ALA A 15 -6.49 -12.75 1.85
C ALA A 15 -6.05 -12.08 0.53
N ILE A 16 -5.20 -12.76 -0.24
CA ILE A 16 -4.68 -12.25 -1.51
C ILE A 16 -5.78 -12.15 -2.55
N VAL A 17 -6.59 -13.18 -2.70
CA VAL A 17 -7.75 -13.17 -3.61
C VAL A 17 -8.70 -12.03 -3.25
N LEU A 18 -8.99 -11.85 -1.96
CA LEU A 18 -9.87 -10.77 -1.50
C LEU A 18 -9.28 -9.38 -1.73
N ALA A 19 -7.97 -9.20 -1.61
CA ALA A 19 -7.33 -7.92 -1.90
C ALA A 19 -7.41 -7.55 -3.38
N TRP A 20 -7.23 -8.51 -4.28
CA TRP A 20 -7.42 -8.30 -5.72
C TRP A 20 -8.86 -7.96 -6.08
N ILE A 21 -9.84 -8.65 -5.47
CA ILE A 21 -11.26 -8.32 -5.63
C ILE A 21 -11.54 -6.89 -5.11
N GLY A 22 -11.01 -6.54 -3.94
CA GLY A 22 -11.15 -5.20 -3.37
C GLY A 22 -10.61 -4.10 -4.28
N GLY A 23 -9.39 -4.27 -4.80
CA GLY A 23 -8.80 -3.31 -5.75
C GLY A 23 -9.56 -3.22 -7.08
N ALA A 24 -10.16 -4.32 -7.55
CA ALA A 24 -10.99 -4.28 -8.76
C ALA A 24 -12.31 -3.51 -8.55
N LEU A 25 -12.92 -3.64 -7.37
CA LEU A 25 -14.13 -2.89 -7.00
C LEU A 25 -13.86 -1.41 -6.83
N ASP A 26 -12.74 -1.03 -6.21
CA ASP A 26 -12.30 0.35 -6.05
C ASP A 26 -12.18 1.10 -7.39
N ILE A 27 -11.54 0.46 -8.38
CA ILE A 27 -11.45 0.99 -9.75
C ILE A 27 -12.84 1.10 -10.40
N ALA A 28 -13.76 0.18 -10.11
CA ALA A 28 -15.11 0.21 -10.65
C ALA A 28 -15.94 1.35 -10.06
N ASP A 29 -15.92 1.52 -8.74
CA ASP A 29 -16.67 2.55 -8.02
C ASP A 29 -16.22 3.96 -8.42
N GLY A 30 -14.90 4.17 -8.51
CA GLY A 30 -14.34 5.43 -8.99
C GLY A 30 -14.70 5.76 -10.46
N LYS A 31 -14.93 4.75 -11.30
CA LYS A 31 -15.43 4.96 -12.69
C LYS A 31 -16.91 5.27 -12.72
N VAL A 32 -17.71 4.59 -11.91
CA VAL A 32 -19.16 4.79 -11.81
C VAL A 32 -19.46 6.19 -11.26
N ALA A 33 -18.81 6.59 -10.16
CA ALA A 33 -18.99 7.91 -9.55
C ALA A 33 -18.70 9.07 -10.53
N ARG A 34 -17.59 8.95 -11.30
CA ARG A 34 -17.22 9.92 -12.35
C ARG A 34 -18.22 9.95 -13.51
N LYS A 35 -18.75 8.80 -13.92
CA LYS A 35 -19.70 8.72 -15.04
C LYS A 35 -21.03 9.41 -14.73
N TYR A 36 -21.47 9.37 -13.47
CA TYR A 36 -22.76 9.93 -13.07
C TYR A 36 -22.67 11.30 -12.38
N ASN A 37 -21.48 11.93 -12.31
CA ASN A 37 -21.24 13.18 -11.57
C ASN A 37 -21.77 13.14 -10.12
N LEU A 38 -21.66 11.97 -9.46
CA LEU A 38 -22.13 11.74 -8.10
C LEU A 38 -21.02 11.94 -7.05
N SER A 39 -19.92 12.61 -7.41
CA SER A 39 -18.81 12.89 -6.51
C SER A 39 -19.21 13.93 -5.46
N THR A 40 -19.46 13.48 -4.24
CA THR A 40 -19.62 14.34 -3.05
C THR A 40 -18.29 14.47 -2.32
N GLU A 41 -18.06 15.58 -1.62
CA GLU A 41 -16.84 15.77 -0.79
C GLU A 41 -16.66 14.64 0.23
N PHE A 42 -17.75 14.19 0.86
CA PHE A 42 -17.71 13.05 1.77
C PHE A 42 -17.31 11.76 1.05
N GLY A 43 -17.86 11.49 -0.14
CA GLY A 43 -17.51 10.31 -0.93
C GLY A 43 -16.03 10.27 -1.31
N ILE A 44 -15.44 11.41 -1.67
CA ILE A 44 -14.01 11.52 -2.00
C ILE A 44 -13.13 11.18 -0.79
N GLN A 45 -13.52 11.62 0.41
CA GLN A 45 -12.79 11.28 1.64
C GLN A 45 -12.90 9.79 1.99
N VAL A 46 -14.07 9.18 1.79
CA VAL A 46 -14.29 7.75 2.00
C VAL A 46 -13.47 6.91 1.03
N ASP A 47 -13.44 7.29 -0.25
CA ASP A 47 -12.63 6.68 -1.32
C ASP A 47 -11.14 6.72 -0.95
N SER A 48 -10.64 7.90 -0.55
CA SER A 48 -9.25 8.08 -0.09
C SER A 48 -8.88 7.22 1.12
N TYR A 49 -9.82 7.01 2.04
CA TYR A 49 -9.62 6.13 3.19
C TYR A 49 -9.64 4.65 2.79
N ALA A 50 -10.51 4.27 1.85
CA ALA A 50 -10.54 2.92 1.29
C ALA A 50 -9.23 2.61 0.55
N ASP A 51 -8.72 3.56 -0.23
CA ASP A 51 -7.40 3.50 -0.91
C ASP A 51 -6.28 3.28 0.08
N PHE A 52 -6.26 4.05 1.17
CA PHE A 52 -5.25 3.91 2.22
C PHE A 52 -5.26 2.50 2.82
N ILE A 53 -6.43 1.96 3.16
CA ILE A 53 -6.52 0.61 3.73
C ILE A 53 -6.09 -0.44 2.70
N SER A 54 -6.53 -0.30 1.45
CA SER A 54 -6.36 -1.33 0.42
C SER A 54 -4.93 -1.37 -0.14
N PHE A 55 -4.32 -0.20 -0.37
CA PHE A 55 -3.00 -0.10 -1.01
C PHE A 55 -1.84 0.14 -0.05
N VAL A 56 -2.10 0.60 1.18
CA VAL A 56 -1.03 0.84 2.16
C VAL A 56 -1.11 -0.18 3.29
N VAL A 57 -2.24 -0.27 3.98
CA VAL A 57 -2.35 -1.08 5.20
C VAL A 57 -2.36 -2.58 4.90
N MET A 58 -3.26 -3.04 4.02
CA MET A 58 -3.41 -4.47 3.71
C MET A 58 -2.10 -5.13 3.23
N PRO A 59 -1.38 -4.60 2.21
CA PRO A 59 -0.12 -5.21 1.76
C PRO A 59 1.00 -5.12 2.81
N SER A 60 1.00 -4.10 3.66
CA SER A 60 1.94 -4.01 4.80
C SER A 60 1.71 -5.14 5.79
N PHE A 61 0.45 -5.42 6.13
CA PHE A 61 0.09 -6.53 7.02
C PHE A 61 0.44 -7.88 6.39
N LEU A 62 0.16 -8.06 5.10
CA LEU A 62 0.49 -9.30 4.39
C LEU A 62 1.97 -9.66 4.55
N LEU A 63 2.85 -8.72 4.21
CA LEU A 63 4.29 -8.95 4.26
C LEU A 63 4.80 -9.04 5.70
N TYR A 64 4.32 -8.19 6.61
CA TYR A 64 4.71 -8.22 8.01
C TYR A 64 4.41 -9.58 8.65
N TYR A 65 3.19 -10.10 8.51
CA TYR A 65 2.82 -11.38 9.10
C TYR A 65 3.60 -12.53 8.49
N ALA A 66 3.78 -12.54 7.16
CA ALA A 66 4.60 -13.55 6.49
C ALA A 66 6.05 -13.56 7.00
N MET A 67 6.65 -12.39 7.22
CA MET A 67 8.03 -12.27 7.71
C MET A 67 8.20 -12.62 9.19
N THR A 68 7.15 -12.47 9.99
CA THR A 68 7.26 -12.51 11.46
C THR A 68 6.66 -13.74 12.12
N GLU A 69 6.06 -14.64 11.32
CA GLU A 69 5.40 -15.87 11.77
C GLU A 69 6.31 -16.75 12.66
N HIS A 70 7.61 -16.78 12.37
CA HIS A 70 8.60 -17.55 13.14
C HIS A 70 9.66 -16.68 13.83
N GLY A 71 9.47 -15.35 13.83
CA GLY A 71 10.42 -14.41 14.41
C GLY A 71 10.34 -14.35 15.93
N THR A 72 11.44 -13.93 16.56
CA THR A 72 11.48 -13.59 17.98
C THR A 72 10.65 -12.33 18.26
N GLY A 73 10.23 -12.15 19.53
CA GLY A 73 9.49 -10.94 19.92
C GLY A 73 10.25 -9.64 19.66
N PHE A 74 11.59 -9.66 19.72
CA PHE A 74 12.41 -8.50 19.36
C PHE A 74 12.37 -8.22 17.85
N GLU A 75 12.51 -9.24 17.01
CA GLU A 75 12.41 -9.10 15.55
C GLU A 75 11.05 -8.57 15.13
N GLN A 76 9.97 -9.07 15.72
CA GLN A 76 8.61 -8.59 15.49
C GLN A 76 8.48 -7.09 15.74
N ILE A 77 9.01 -6.60 16.86
CA ILE A 77 8.98 -5.17 17.21
C ILE A 77 9.77 -4.34 16.19
N VAL A 78 11.01 -4.74 15.88
CA VAL A 78 11.87 -3.96 14.98
C VAL A 78 11.31 -3.93 13.56
N ILE A 79 10.89 -5.07 13.03
CA ILE A 79 10.25 -5.15 11.71
C ILE A 79 8.94 -4.37 11.72
N GLY A 80 8.16 -4.45 12.80
CA GLY A 80 6.92 -3.69 12.97
C GLY A 80 7.13 -2.17 12.87
N LEU A 81 8.20 -1.63 13.46
CA LEU A 81 8.55 -0.21 13.34
C LEU A 81 8.82 0.20 11.88
N VAL A 82 9.43 -0.66 11.07
CA VAL A 82 9.66 -0.41 9.64
C VAL A 82 8.34 -0.32 8.88
N PHE A 83 7.40 -1.23 9.15
CA PHE A 83 6.07 -1.18 8.51
C PHE A 83 5.23 0.00 8.99
N ILE A 84 5.35 0.40 10.26
CA ILE A 84 4.72 1.65 10.75
C ILE A 84 5.27 2.85 9.97
N ALA A 85 6.59 2.93 9.77
CA ALA A 85 7.19 3.99 8.98
C ALA A 85 6.70 3.98 7.51
N TYR A 86 6.53 2.79 6.91
CA TYR A 86 5.93 2.65 5.59
C TYR A 86 4.47 3.14 5.55
N ILE A 87 3.64 2.74 6.52
CA ILE A 87 2.23 3.13 6.58
C ILE A 87 2.09 4.65 6.74
N VAL A 88 2.86 5.26 7.63
CA VAL A 88 2.89 6.73 7.80
C VAL A 88 3.34 7.42 6.51
N SER A 89 4.34 6.86 5.84
CA SER A 89 4.82 7.36 4.55
C SER A 89 3.75 7.30 3.46
N GLY A 90 3.00 6.18 3.37
CA GLY A 90 1.90 6.02 2.43
C GLY A 90 0.70 6.93 2.73
N LEU A 91 0.37 7.13 4.01
CA LEU A 91 -0.68 8.06 4.42
C LEU A 91 -0.35 9.50 3.99
N ARG A 92 0.87 9.96 4.30
CA ARG A 92 1.33 11.30 3.89
C ARG A 92 1.23 11.48 2.38
N ARG A 93 1.65 10.45 1.63
CA ARG A 93 1.60 10.46 0.16
C ARG A 93 0.18 10.62 -0.39
N LEU A 94 -0.81 9.91 0.18
CA LEU A 94 -2.21 10.04 -0.20
C LEU A 94 -2.76 11.43 0.11
N ILE A 95 -2.42 12.00 1.28
CA ILE A 95 -2.81 13.37 1.64
C ILE A 95 -2.23 14.39 0.65
N GLU A 96 -0.94 14.30 0.31
CA GLU A 96 -0.31 15.18 -0.67
C GLU A 96 -0.94 15.05 -2.07
N PHE A 97 -1.33 13.84 -2.48
CA PHE A 97 -2.02 13.60 -3.74
C PHE A 97 -3.42 14.26 -3.76
N ASN A 98 -4.18 14.10 -2.68
CA ASN A 98 -5.52 14.67 -2.57
C ASN A 98 -5.50 16.20 -2.57
N MET A 99 -4.59 16.82 -1.81
CA MET A 99 -4.44 18.28 -1.79
C MET A 99 -4.12 18.86 -3.17
N LYS A 100 -3.18 18.23 -3.91
CA LYS A 100 -2.83 18.66 -5.27
C LYS A 100 -3.99 18.50 -6.26
N SER A 101 -4.82 17.47 -6.08
CA SER A 101 -6.01 17.26 -6.91
C SER A 101 -7.08 18.33 -6.69
N GLU A 102 -7.23 18.86 -5.47
CA GLU A 102 -8.18 19.94 -5.16
C GLU A 102 -7.73 21.29 -5.74
N GLU A 103 -6.42 21.55 -5.81
CA GLU A 103 -5.86 22.80 -6.34
C GLU A 103 -5.92 22.92 -7.87
N GLY A 104 -6.41 21.90 -8.58
CA GLY A 104 -6.54 21.92 -10.05
C GLY A 104 -5.21 21.91 -10.80
N GLU A 105 -4.10 21.71 -10.09
CA GLU A 105 -2.79 21.52 -10.69
C GLU A 105 -2.75 20.12 -11.31
N VAL A 106 -3.08 20.02 -12.60
CA VAL A 106 -2.70 18.87 -13.43
C VAL A 106 -1.18 18.93 -13.60
N ALA A 107 -0.44 18.58 -12.55
CA ALA A 107 1.00 18.55 -12.56
C ALA A 107 1.42 17.53 -13.62
N LYS A 108 2.04 18.02 -14.71
CA LYS A 108 2.63 17.24 -15.82
C LYS A 108 3.70 16.20 -15.38
N PHE A 109 3.95 16.07 -14.08
CA PHE A 109 4.96 15.21 -13.47
C PHE A 109 4.40 14.57 -12.20
N PHE A 110 4.48 13.24 -12.09
CA PHE A 110 4.33 12.59 -10.79
C PHE A 110 5.62 12.84 -9.99
N GLU A 111 5.50 13.53 -8.86
CA GLU A 111 6.59 13.62 -7.87
C GLU A 111 6.48 12.41 -6.94
N GLY A 112 7.35 11.40 -7.03
CA GLY A 112 7.35 10.24 -6.13
C GLY A 112 6.48 9.06 -6.56
N VAL A 113 6.67 7.90 -5.93
CA VAL A 113 5.99 6.64 -6.27
C VAL A 113 4.49 6.70 -5.90
N PRO A 114 3.55 6.33 -6.79
CA PRO A 114 2.13 6.20 -6.45
C PRO A 114 1.89 5.09 -5.41
N THR A 115 0.91 5.26 -4.52
CA THR A 115 0.58 4.26 -3.50
C THR A 115 0.16 2.89 -4.07
N PRO A 116 -0.56 2.77 -5.21
CA PRO A 116 -0.80 1.47 -5.82
C PRO A 116 0.48 0.77 -6.28
N LEU A 117 1.48 1.53 -6.75
CA LEU A 117 2.79 0.97 -7.11
C LEU A 117 3.56 0.54 -5.86
N GLY A 118 3.47 1.29 -4.77
CA GLY A 118 3.98 0.87 -3.45
C GLY A 118 3.38 -0.46 -3.00
N ALA A 119 2.05 -0.62 -3.15
CA ALA A 119 1.37 -1.89 -2.87
C ALA A 119 1.98 -3.03 -3.70
N ILE A 120 2.09 -2.87 -5.02
CA ILE A 120 2.69 -3.86 -5.93
C ILE A 120 4.12 -4.22 -5.53
N LEU A 121 4.93 -3.25 -5.09
CA LEU A 121 6.29 -3.52 -4.63
C LEU A 121 6.29 -4.39 -3.35
N LEU A 122 5.39 -4.14 -2.40
CA LEU A 122 5.23 -5.01 -1.23
C LEU A 122 4.74 -6.42 -1.62
N TRP A 123 3.85 -6.53 -2.61
CA TRP A 123 3.44 -7.81 -3.18
C TRP A 123 4.61 -8.60 -3.77
N VAL A 124 5.48 -7.92 -4.52
CA VAL A 124 6.69 -8.54 -5.07
C VAL A 124 7.63 -8.99 -3.95
N LEU A 125 7.84 -8.17 -2.92
CA LEU A 125 8.64 -8.57 -1.76
C LEU A 125 8.05 -9.77 -1.01
N TYR A 126 6.72 -9.85 -0.90
CA TYR A 126 6.04 -11.02 -0.34
C TYR A 126 6.36 -12.28 -1.15
N LEU A 127 6.24 -12.23 -2.48
CA LEU A 127 6.59 -13.39 -3.32
C LEU A 127 8.06 -13.76 -3.20
N ILE A 128 8.97 -12.77 -3.20
CA ILE A 128 10.42 -13.01 -3.03
C ILE A 128 10.71 -13.71 -1.70
N PHE A 129 10.03 -13.31 -0.63
CA PHE A 129 10.17 -13.91 0.68
C PHE A 129 9.54 -15.32 0.73
N SER A 130 8.30 -15.48 0.26
CA SER A 130 7.57 -16.75 0.30
C SER A 130 8.15 -17.85 -0.60
N TYR A 131 8.87 -17.50 -1.66
CA TYR A 131 9.59 -18.47 -2.52
C TYR A 131 11.06 -18.64 -2.13
N ASP A 132 11.47 -18.18 -0.94
CA ASP A 132 12.83 -18.29 -0.41
C ASP A 132 13.94 -17.71 -1.31
N ILE A 133 13.60 -16.83 -2.26
CA ILE A 133 14.57 -16.14 -3.12
C ILE A 133 15.46 -15.25 -2.25
N ILE A 134 14.84 -14.52 -1.31
CA ILE A 134 15.53 -13.79 -0.24
C ILE A 134 14.80 -14.11 1.07
N ALA A 135 15.31 -15.11 1.79
CA ALA A 135 14.72 -15.55 3.06
C ALA A 135 15.13 -14.69 4.27
N ASN A 136 16.08 -13.75 4.12
CA ASN A 136 16.54 -12.93 5.24
C ASN A 136 15.56 -11.76 5.49
N PRO A 137 14.83 -11.75 6.62
CA PRO A 137 13.82 -10.73 6.88
C PRO A 137 14.42 -9.32 7.00
N TRP A 138 15.66 -9.20 7.49
CA TRP A 138 16.35 -7.91 7.60
C TRP A 138 16.61 -7.27 6.23
N ILE A 139 16.95 -8.08 5.23
CA ILE A 139 17.14 -7.59 3.85
C ILE A 139 15.81 -7.09 3.28
N ILE A 140 14.73 -7.84 3.49
CA ILE A 140 13.39 -7.41 3.06
C ILE A 140 12.99 -6.12 3.78
N SER A 141 13.25 -5.98 5.08
CA SER A 141 12.98 -4.74 5.82
C SER A 141 13.73 -3.53 5.27
N VAL A 142 14.98 -3.70 4.82
CA VAL A 142 15.72 -2.63 4.14
C VAL A 142 15.01 -2.21 2.85
N PHE A 143 14.55 -3.17 2.04
CA PHE A 143 13.76 -2.85 0.84
C PHE A 143 12.46 -2.11 1.18
N VAL A 144 11.73 -2.54 2.21
CA VAL A 144 10.52 -1.84 2.68
C VAL A 144 10.84 -0.39 3.08
N ALA A 145 11.93 -0.17 3.81
CA ALA A 145 12.37 1.18 4.19
C ALA A 145 12.74 2.04 2.96
N VAL A 146 13.40 1.45 1.95
CA VAL A 146 13.70 2.13 0.68
C VAL A 146 12.41 2.50 -0.06
N ILE A 147 11.42 1.60 -0.10
CA ILE A 147 10.12 1.89 -0.73
C ILE A 147 9.41 3.02 0.04
N ALA A 148 9.38 2.96 1.38
CA ALA A 148 8.79 4.01 2.22
C ALA A 148 9.42 5.39 1.93
N TRP A 149 10.75 5.44 1.80
CA TRP A 149 11.46 6.64 1.40
C TRP A 149 11.09 7.08 -0.02
N SER A 150 10.99 6.15 -0.97
CA SER A 150 10.65 6.43 -2.37
C SER A 150 9.24 7.02 -2.56
N LEU A 151 8.28 6.66 -1.71
CA LEU A 151 6.91 7.21 -1.72
C LEU A 151 6.90 8.72 -1.49
N ASN A 152 7.80 9.21 -0.63
CA ASN A 152 7.91 10.63 -0.27
C ASN A 152 9.08 11.35 -0.96
N SER A 153 9.82 10.65 -1.81
CA SER A 153 10.93 11.24 -2.55
C SER A 153 10.39 12.13 -3.68
N LYS A 154 11.01 13.29 -3.89
CA LYS A 154 10.70 14.21 -5.01
C LYS A 154 11.26 13.70 -6.34
N LEU A 155 11.29 12.38 -6.54
CA LEU A 155 11.71 11.75 -7.79
C LEU A 155 10.67 12.10 -8.87
N LYS A 156 11.04 13.03 -9.75
CA LYS A 156 10.23 13.40 -10.93
C LYS A 156 10.30 12.25 -11.93
N ILE A 157 9.23 11.49 -12.09
CA ILE A 157 9.13 10.46 -13.14
C ILE A 157 8.50 11.13 -14.37
N PRO A 158 9.19 11.19 -15.54
CA PRO A 158 8.64 11.80 -16.75
C PRO A 158 7.57 10.90 -17.39
N HIS A 159 6.53 11.53 -17.94
CA HIS A 159 5.46 10.87 -18.69
C HIS A 159 6.02 10.28 -20.00
N PRO A 160 5.70 9.03 -20.41
CA PRO A 160 5.76 8.63 -21.81
C PRO A 160 4.67 9.34 -22.63
#